data_AF-A0A7W6AIX4-F1
#
_entry.id   AF-A0A7W6AIX4-F1
#
_cell.length_a   1.000
_cell.length_b   1.000
_cell.length_c   1.000
_cell.angle_alpha   90.00
_cell.angle_beta   90.00
_cell.angle_gamma   90.00
#
_symmetry.space_group_name_H-M   'P 1'
#
loop_
_entity.id
_entity.type
_entity.pdbx_description
1 polymer ?
#
loop_
_entity_poly.entity_id
_entity_poly.type
_entity_poly.pdbx_seq_one_letter_code
_entity_poly.pdbx_strand_id
1 'polypeptide(L)'
;MPRPGTTPAEGAPDESFDLDGVDLPTPLAIRRKENYLGLQRRQEVEKGNRKLVDREAAEKLFFDTARDFRDAWLSWPARVAITMADELKVDPRALTTILTAHVQQHLAELGEPSAEFA
;
A
#
# COMPACT_ATOMS: atom_id res chain seq x y z
N MET A 1 -39.82 51.96 20.54
CA MET A 1 -40.36 50.59 20.77
C MET A 1 -39.30 49.58 20.36
N PRO A 2 -38.63 48.86 21.28
CA PRO A 2 -37.79 47.73 20.91
C PRO A 2 -38.66 46.50 20.60
N ARG A 3 -38.31 45.72 19.56
CA ARG A 3 -39.00 44.48 19.23
C ARG A 3 -38.74 43.42 20.31
N PRO A 4 -39.73 42.60 20.73
CA PRO A 4 -39.52 41.55 21.72
C PRO A 4 -38.59 40.49 21.14
N GLY A 5 -37.56 40.13 21.91
CA GLY A 5 -36.64 39.06 21.58
C GLY A 5 -37.36 37.72 21.52
N THR A 6 -37.13 36.98 20.44
CA THR A 6 -37.38 35.54 20.41
C THR A 6 -36.34 34.87 21.31
N THR A 7 -36.78 34.39 22.47
CA THR A 7 -36.00 33.43 23.27
C THR A 7 -35.60 32.26 22.36
N PRO A 8 -34.33 31.82 22.35
CA PRO A 8 -33.94 30.63 21.61
C PRO A 8 -34.71 29.44 22.19
N ALA A 9 -35.51 28.78 21.36
CA ALA A 9 -36.13 27.52 21.75
C ALA A 9 -35.02 26.51 22.05
N GLU A 10 -34.98 26.15 23.32
CA GLU A 10 -34.38 25.00 23.96
C GLU A 10 -34.26 23.76 23.06
N GLY A 11 -33.04 23.25 22.92
CA GLY A 11 -32.76 21.84 22.62
C GLY A 11 -33.05 21.35 21.20
N ALA A 12 -32.44 21.94 20.16
CA ALA A 12 -32.18 21.16 18.96
C ALA A 12 -31.02 20.20 19.29
N PRO A 13 -31.20 18.86 19.24
CA PRO A 13 -30.03 18.00 19.21
C PRO A 13 -29.22 18.43 17.99
N ASP A 14 -27.92 18.63 18.18
CA ASP A 14 -26.97 18.65 17.09
C ASP A 14 -26.99 17.24 16.47
N GLU A 15 -28.03 16.95 15.69
CA GLU A 15 -28.07 15.83 14.78
C GLU A 15 -27.08 16.19 13.69
N SER A 16 -25.80 15.95 13.99
CA SER A 16 -24.79 15.79 12.98
C SER A 16 -25.36 14.77 12.00
N PHE A 17 -25.81 15.25 10.84
CA PHE A 17 -26.52 14.47 9.87
C PHE A 17 -25.54 13.44 9.29
N ASP A 18 -25.55 12.25 9.88
CA ASP A 18 -24.70 11.15 9.46
C ASP A 18 -25.32 10.48 8.23
N LEU A 19 -24.78 10.84 7.06
CA LEU A 19 -25.14 10.25 5.77
C LEU A 19 -24.98 8.71 5.76
N ASP A 20 -24.13 8.17 6.63
CA ASP A 20 -23.86 6.74 6.77
C ASP A 20 -24.61 6.10 7.95
N GLY A 21 -25.45 6.87 8.65
CA GLY A 21 -26.25 6.41 9.78
C GLY A 21 -27.19 5.25 9.45
N VAL A 22 -27.52 4.46 10.46
CA VAL A 22 -28.38 3.26 10.33
C VAL A 22 -29.84 3.65 10.10
N ASP A 23 -30.32 4.71 10.75
CA ASP A 23 -31.72 5.15 10.73
C ASP A 23 -31.93 6.39 9.85
N LEU A 24 -31.79 6.22 8.53
CA LEU A 24 -32.05 7.28 7.56
C LEU A 24 -33.55 7.42 7.23
N PRO A 25 -34.06 8.65 7.03
CA PRO A 25 -35.39 8.87 6.46
C PRO A 25 -35.55 8.15 5.11
N THR A 26 -36.73 7.55 4.87
CA THR A 26 -36.99 6.65 3.73
C THR A 26 -36.53 7.18 2.36
N PRO A 27 -36.78 8.46 1.99
CA PRO A 27 -36.32 8.98 0.69
C PRO A 27 -34.79 9.02 0.55
N LEU A 28 -34.06 9.23 1.65
CA LEU A 28 -32.60 9.26 1.67
C LEU A 28 -32.03 7.84 1.63
N ALA A 29 -32.64 6.91 2.37
CA ALA A 29 -32.26 5.49 2.32
C ALA A 29 -32.38 4.91 0.90
N ILE A 30 -33.42 5.28 0.15
CA ILE A 30 -33.61 4.88 -1.25
C ILE A 30 -32.48 5.44 -2.13
N ARG A 31 -32.21 6.75 -2.06
CA ARG A 31 -31.13 7.38 -2.83
C ARG A 31 -29.77 6.75 -2.53
N ARG A 32 -29.49 6.50 -1.25
CA ARG A 32 -28.26 5.83 -0.79
C ARG A 32 -28.15 4.44 -1.44
N LYS A 33 -29.21 3.64 -1.36
CA LYS A 33 -29.26 2.31 -1.98
C LYS A 33 -29.02 2.39 -3.49
N GLU A 34 -29.63 3.33 -4.18
CA GLU A 34 -29.46 3.51 -5.63
C GLU A 34 -28.01 3.88 -5.99
N ASN A 35 -27.39 4.78 -5.22
CA ASN A 35 -25.98 5.14 -5.40
C ASN A 35 -25.05 3.95 -5.20
N TYR A 36 -25.20 3.18 -4.12
CA TYR A 36 -24.39 1.97 -3.89
C TYR A 36 -24.62 0.90 -4.96
N LEU A 37 -25.85 0.71 -5.41
CA LEU A 37 -26.16 -0.20 -6.52
C LEU A 37 -25.50 0.26 -7.84
N GLY A 38 -25.42 1.56 -8.09
CA GLY A 38 -24.68 2.12 -9.22
C GLY A 38 -23.18 1.84 -9.12
N LEU A 39 -22.59 2.08 -7.94
CA LEU A 39 -21.18 1.77 -7.66
C LEU A 39 -20.87 0.28 -7.80
N GLN A 40 -21.75 -0.59 -7.29
CA GLN A 40 -21.60 -2.04 -7.41
C GLN A 40 -21.61 -2.50 -8.87
N ARG A 41 -22.57 -2.02 -9.68
CA ARG A 41 -22.63 -2.35 -11.11
C ARG A 41 -21.40 -1.87 -11.86
N ARG A 42 -20.95 -0.64 -11.58
CA ARG A 42 -19.69 -0.12 -12.15
C ARG A 42 -18.53 -1.05 -11.78
N GLN A 43 -18.43 -1.45 -10.51
CA GLN A 43 -17.38 -2.36 -10.07
C GLN A 43 -17.46 -3.72 -10.80
N GLU A 44 -18.65 -4.29 -10.98
CA GLU A 44 -18.85 -5.54 -11.73
C GLU A 44 -18.42 -5.43 -13.19
N VAL A 45 -18.70 -4.30 -13.85
CA VAL A 45 -18.23 -4.02 -15.21
C VAL A 45 -16.71 -3.94 -15.26
N GLU A 46 -16.07 -3.21 -14.34
CA GLU A 46 -14.61 -3.13 -14.26
C GLU A 46 -13.95 -4.49 -13.95
N LYS A 47 -14.61 -5.30 -13.10
CA LYS A 47 -14.19 -6.69 -12.81
C LYS A 47 -14.24 -7.57 -14.06
N GLY A 48 -15.36 -7.56 -14.79
CA GLY A 48 -15.53 -8.31 -16.02
C GLY A 48 -14.53 -7.91 -17.10
N ASN A 49 -14.20 -6.61 -17.17
CA ASN A 49 -13.24 -6.06 -18.12
C ASN A 49 -11.76 -6.29 -17.73
N ARG A 50 -11.47 -6.97 -16.61
CA ARG A 50 -10.11 -7.18 -16.07
C ARG A 50 -9.30 -5.88 -15.85
N LYS A 51 -9.99 -4.74 -15.67
CA LYS A 51 -9.40 -3.40 -15.51
C LYS A 51 -9.21 -2.98 -14.05
N LEU A 52 -9.51 -3.85 -13.08
CA LEU A 52 -9.39 -3.55 -11.65
C LEU A 52 -7.97 -3.15 -11.23
N VAL A 53 -6.97 -3.69 -11.90
CA VAL A 53 -5.56 -3.45 -11.63
C VAL A 53 -4.95 -2.93 -12.90
N ASP A 54 -4.37 -1.74 -12.83
CA ASP A 54 -3.48 -1.25 -13.87
C ASP A 54 -2.23 -2.13 -13.88
N ARG A 55 -2.16 -3.03 -14.85
CA ARG A 55 -1.07 -3.99 -14.97
C ARG A 55 0.26 -3.29 -15.23
N GLU A 56 0.27 -2.18 -15.96
CA GLU A 56 1.48 -1.41 -16.24
C GLU A 56 2.00 -0.78 -14.94
N ALA A 57 1.11 -0.18 -14.15
CA ALA A 57 1.48 0.37 -12.85
C ALA A 57 1.97 -0.70 -11.86
N ALA A 58 1.31 -1.87 -11.82
CA ALA A 58 1.70 -2.98 -10.95
C ALA A 58 3.07 -3.57 -11.35
N GLU A 59 3.31 -3.72 -12.65
CA GLU A 59 4.59 -4.21 -13.19
C GLU A 59 5.73 -3.23 -12.89
N LYS A 60 5.49 -1.93 -13.11
CA LYS A 60 6.45 -0.89 -12.74
C LYS A 60 6.80 -0.93 -11.26
N LEU A 61 5.78 -0.98 -10.38
CA LEU A 61 5.98 -1.04 -8.94
C LEU A 61 6.79 -2.28 -8.53
N PHE A 62 6.51 -3.43 -9.16
CA PHE A 62 7.24 -4.66 -8.92
C PHE A 62 8.73 -4.53 -9.28
N PHE A 63 9.05 -3.99 -10.47
CA PHE A 63 10.43 -3.79 -10.89
C PHE A 63 11.16 -2.74 -10.04
N ASP A 64 10.49 -1.65 -9.68
CA ASP A 64 11.03 -0.62 -8.79
C ASP A 64 11.38 -1.24 -7.42
N THR A 65 10.45 -2.02 -6.85
CA THR A 65 10.66 -2.72 -5.57
C THR A 65 11.80 -3.73 -5.65
N ALA A 66 11.87 -4.52 -6.73
CA ALA A 66 12.95 -5.49 -6.94
C ALA A 66 14.32 -4.80 -7.07
N ARG A 67 14.37 -3.61 -7.70
CA ARG A 67 15.56 -2.78 -7.79
C ARG A 67 16.02 -2.29 -6.42
N ASP A 68 15.09 -1.78 -5.62
CA ASP A 68 15.37 -1.33 -4.25
C ASP A 68 15.94 -2.49 -3.41
N PHE A 69 15.38 -3.69 -3.54
CA PHE A 69 15.92 -4.88 -2.88
C PHE A 69 17.36 -5.19 -3.32
N ARG A 70 17.63 -5.18 -4.63
CA ARG A 70 18.98 -5.42 -5.15
C ARG A 70 19.98 -4.38 -4.62
N ASP A 71 19.61 -3.11 -4.64
CA ASP A 71 20.49 -2.02 -4.20
C ASP A 71 20.71 -2.07 -2.66
N ALA A 72 19.70 -2.52 -1.89
CA ALA A 72 19.83 -2.82 -0.48
C ALA A 72 20.79 -3.98 -0.19
N TRP A 73 20.75 -5.05 -1.01
CA TRP A 73 21.68 -6.19 -0.91
C TRP A 73 23.11 -5.81 -1.28
N LEU A 74 23.32 -4.99 -2.32
CA LEU A 74 24.67 -4.55 -2.72
C LEU A 74 25.36 -3.69 -1.64
N SER A 75 24.59 -2.92 -0.87
CA SER A 75 25.10 -2.10 0.23
C SER A 75 25.21 -2.84 1.56
N TRP A 76 24.58 -4.01 1.69
CA TRP A 76 24.50 -4.77 2.95
C TRP A 76 25.85 -5.32 3.45
N PRO A 77 26.72 -5.93 2.61
CA PRO A 77 28.03 -6.41 3.06
C PRO A 77 28.88 -5.35 3.73
N ALA A 78 28.91 -4.13 3.17
CA ALA A 78 29.67 -3.02 3.75
C ALA A 78 29.16 -2.59 5.13
N ARG A 79 27.87 -2.79 5.43
CA ARG A 79 27.28 -2.46 6.74
C ARG A 79 27.56 -3.54 7.79
N VAL A 80 27.49 -4.81 7.40
CA VAL A 80 27.48 -5.94 8.36
C VAL A 80 28.84 -6.61 8.52
N ALA A 81 29.71 -6.54 7.49
CA ALA A 81 30.99 -7.26 7.51
C ALA A 81 31.92 -6.81 8.65
N ILE A 82 31.88 -5.54 9.09
CA ILE A 82 32.71 -5.06 10.21
C ILE A 82 32.26 -5.71 11.52
N THR A 83 30.96 -5.68 11.82
CA THR A 83 30.40 -6.27 13.04
C THR A 83 30.60 -7.79 13.06
N MET A 84 30.32 -8.46 11.94
CA MET A 84 30.57 -9.90 11.83
C MET A 84 32.06 -10.26 11.96
N ALA A 85 32.97 -9.46 11.39
CA ALA A 85 34.39 -9.71 11.53
C ALA A 85 34.88 -9.59 12.97
N ASP A 86 34.32 -8.65 13.75
CA ASP A 86 34.62 -8.54 15.18
C ASP A 86 34.11 -9.75 15.97
N GLU A 87 32.92 -10.28 15.66
CA GLU A 87 32.38 -11.48 16.30
C GLU A 87 33.22 -12.73 16.00
N LEU A 88 33.63 -12.91 14.74
CA LEU A 88 34.43 -14.05 14.30
C LEU A 88 35.95 -13.87 14.53
N LYS A 89 36.40 -12.69 14.96
CA LYS A 89 37.81 -12.32 15.12
C LYS A 89 38.65 -12.56 13.86
N VAL A 90 38.09 -12.22 12.70
CA VAL A 90 38.72 -12.32 11.37
C VAL A 90 39.02 -10.94 10.78
N ASP A 91 39.84 -10.89 9.72
CA ASP A 91 40.12 -9.64 9.03
C ASP A 91 38.85 -9.06 8.36
N PRO A 92 38.42 -7.82 8.71
CA PRO A 92 37.20 -7.22 8.16
C PRO A 92 37.24 -7.00 6.64
N ARG A 93 38.42 -6.72 6.07
CA ARG A 93 38.54 -6.46 4.62
C ARG A 93 38.38 -7.74 3.82
N ALA A 94 39.00 -8.83 4.26
CA ALA A 94 38.85 -10.15 3.67
C ALA A 94 37.39 -10.61 3.74
N LEU A 95 36.74 -10.46 4.91
CA LEU A 95 35.33 -10.85 5.08
C LEU A 95 34.40 -10.04 4.17
N THR A 96 34.59 -8.72 4.08
CA THR A 96 33.80 -7.85 3.20
C THR A 96 33.91 -8.29 1.74
N THR A 97 35.13 -8.66 1.30
CA THR A 97 35.40 -9.06 -0.08
C THR A 97 34.71 -10.38 -0.42
N ILE A 98 34.86 -11.40 0.45
CA ILE A 98 34.23 -12.71 0.27
C ILE A 98 32.71 -12.59 0.30
N LEU A 99 32.17 -11.85 1.26
CA LEU A 99 30.72 -11.66 1.40
C LEU A 99 30.13 -10.92 0.20
N THR A 100 30.83 -9.89 -0.30
CA THR A 100 30.40 -9.16 -1.49
C THR A 100 30.33 -10.08 -2.71
N ALA A 101 31.32 -10.95 -2.92
CA ALA A 101 31.32 -11.90 -4.02
C ALA A 101 30.13 -12.89 -3.93
N HIS A 102 29.87 -13.45 -2.74
CA HIS A 102 28.74 -14.35 -2.54
C HIS A 102 27.37 -13.68 -2.72
N VAL A 103 27.22 -12.43 -2.25
CA VAL A 103 25.97 -11.68 -2.46
C VAL A 103 25.76 -11.37 -3.94
N GLN A 104 26.81 -10.99 -4.68
CA GLN A 104 26.71 -10.78 -6.13
C GLN A 104 26.36 -12.06 -6.87
N GLN A 105 26.96 -13.19 -6.51
CA GLN A 105 26.60 -14.49 -7.07
C GLN A 105 25.12 -14.82 -6.80
N HIS A 106 24.67 -14.64 -5.55
CA HIS A 106 23.27 -14.88 -5.18
C HIS A 106 22.29 -14.00 -5.97
N LEU A 107 22.60 -12.71 -6.13
CA LEU A 107 21.80 -11.80 -6.94
C LEU A 107 21.79 -12.18 -8.43
N ALA A 108 22.88 -12.76 -8.94
CA ALA A 108 22.95 -13.28 -10.30
C ALA A 108 22.07 -14.53 -10.47
N GLU A 109 22.14 -15.47 -9.53
CA GLU A 109 21.28 -16.68 -9.52
C GLU A 109 19.78 -16.33 -9.45
N LEU A 110 19.41 -15.30 -8.66
CA LEU A 110 18.04 -14.80 -8.61
C LEU A 110 17.60 -14.08 -9.90
N GLY A 111 18.56 -13.51 -10.64
CA GLY A 111 18.34 -12.80 -11.89
C GLY A 111 18.29 -13.71 -13.12
N GLU A 112 18.81 -14.94 -13.01
CA GLU A 112 18.66 -15.96 -14.05
C GLU A 112 17.20 -16.42 -14.09
N PRO A 113 16.46 -16.17 -15.19
CA PRO A 113 15.09 -16.64 -15.28
C PRO A 113 15.12 -18.17 -15.27
N SER A 114 14.57 -18.78 -14.23
CA SER A 114 14.10 -20.17 -14.32
C SER A 114 13.09 -20.18 -15.46
N ALA A 115 13.51 -20.70 -16.61
CA ALA A 115 12.70 -20.78 -17.82
C ALA A 115 11.62 -21.87 -17.68
N GLU A 116 10.83 -21.79 -16.61
CA GLU A 116 9.69 -22.66 -16.32
C GLU A 116 8.42 -21.81 -16.22
N PHE A 117 8.07 -21.15 -17.33
CA PHE A 117 6.68 -20.76 -17.56
C PHE A 117 6.14 -21.66 -18.67
N ALA A 118 5.82 -22.91 -18.30
CA ALA A 118 5.06 -23.86 -19.12
C ALA A 118 3.55 -23.65 -18.93
#